data_AF-A0ABD5QDT2-F1
#
_entry.id   AF-A0ABD5QDT2-F1
#
_cell.length_a   1.000
_cell.length_b   1.000
_cell.length_c   1.000
_cell.angle_alpha   90.00
_cell.angle_beta   90.00
_cell.angle_gamma   90.00
#
_symmetry.space_group_name_H-M   'P 1'
#
loop_
_entity.id
_entity.type
_entity.pdbx_description
1 polymer ?
#
loop_
_entity_poly.entity_id
_entity_poly.type
_entity_poly.pdbx_seq_one_letter_code
_entity_poly.pdbx_strand_id
1 'polypeptide(L)'
;MTDDSADAFARHEAFERREDDREGYDLTTTVLETAVRPHEEVEITVTVPSLDAAVAGETVADVVADGWFETLERRLADAYRVASGEGEGPTVERGAREIRVRFAYDSPRPAADAKALIEYVEGTYVQGLIPGYEYRGPAGALLSAAKERGEQGAESAGEGSEPPV
;
A
#
# COMPACT_ATOMS: atom_id res chain seq x y z
N MET A 1 26.14 4.77 -4.08
CA MET A 1 24.79 5.34 -4.23
C MET A 1 23.93 5.00 -3.02
N THR A 2 24.11 3.82 -2.42
CA THR A 2 23.43 3.32 -1.21
C THR A 2 23.38 4.30 -0.02
N ASP A 3 24.48 5.00 0.30
CA ASP A 3 24.48 6.01 1.39
C ASP A 3 23.48 7.16 1.15
N ASP A 4 23.31 7.60 -0.11
CA ASP A 4 22.40 8.69 -0.47
C ASP A 4 20.93 8.25 -0.36
N SER A 5 20.63 7.03 -0.79
CA SER A 5 19.31 6.42 -0.60
C SER A 5 18.98 6.26 0.89
N ALA A 6 19.88 5.67 1.69
CA ALA A 6 19.64 5.44 3.11
C ALA A 6 19.43 6.75 3.90
N ASP A 7 20.18 7.81 3.56
CA ASP A 7 20.01 9.14 4.14
C ASP A 7 18.68 9.79 3.74
N ALA A 8 18.23 9.61 2.50
CA ALA A 8 16.92 10.08 2.04
C ALA A 8 15.77 9.47 2.85
N PHE A 9 15.81 8.17 3.15
CA PHE A 9 14.81 7.52 4.02
C PHE A 9 14.91 8.00 5.47
N ALA A 10 16.12 8.15 6.01
CA ALA A 10 16.31 8.62 7.39
C ALA A 10 15.76 10.04 7.64
N ARG A 11 15.72 10.88 6.61
CA ARG A 11 15.22 12.27 6.69
C ARG A 11 13.74 12.40 6.34
N HIS A 12 13.11 11.36 5.81
CA HIS A 12 11.74 11.42 5.33
C HIS A 12 10.78 11.05 6.47
N GLU A 13 9.93 11.99 6.88
CA GLU A 13 9.07 11.87 8.08
C GLU A 13 8.11 10.66 8.08
N ALA A 14 7.70 10.19 6.91
CA ALA A 14 6.81 9.05 6.78
C ALA A 14 7.50 7.69 7.02
N PHE A 15 8.83 7.66 7.18
CA PHE A 15 9.59 6.42 7.37
C PHE A 15 10.26 6.40 8.74
N GLU A 16 10.17 5.25 9.38
CA GLU A 16 10.91 4.95 10.59
C GLU A 16 11.82 3.75 10.36
N ARG A 17 12.97 3.73 11.04
CA ARG A 17 13.92 2.63 10.93
C ARG A 17 13.36 1.41 11.65
N ARG A 18 13.49 0.24 11.06
CA ARG A 18 13.03 -1.02 11.67
C ARG A 18 13.84 -1.35 12.91
N GLU A 19 13.15 -1.86 13.94
CA GLU A 19 13.80 -2.31 15.17
C GLU A 19 14.65 -3.57 14.93
N ASP A 20 14.13 -4.52 14.15
CA ASP A 20 14.77 -5.81 13.87
C ASP A 20 15.85 -5.75 12.79
N ASP A 21 15.98 -4.60 12.12
CA ASP A 21 16.83 -4.45 10.95
C ASP A 21 17.32 -3.01 10.77
N ARG A 22 18.59 -2.79 11.10
CA ARG A 22 19.18 -1.44 11.13
C ARG A 22 19.31 -0.76 9.77
N GLU A 23 19.18 -1.53 8.70
CA GLU A 23 19.28 -1.05 7.31
C GLU A 23 17.90 -0.88 6.68
N GLY A 24 16.82 -1.31 7.35
CA GLY A 24 15.47 -1.25 6.83
C GLY A 24 14.62 -0.14 7.42
N TYR A 25 13.57 0.21 6.69
CA TYR A 25 12.59 1.20 7.09
C TYR A 25 11.16 0.69 6.90
N ASP A 26 10.25 1.12 7.75
CA ASP A 26 8.81 0.90 7.63
C ASP A 26 8.11 2.24 7.33
N LEU A 27 7.08 2.19 6.48
CA LEU A 27 6.21 3.33 6.23
C LEU A 27 5.19 3.42 7.38
N THR A 28 5.18 4.53 8.10
CA THR A 28 4.33 4.71 9.29
C THR A 28 2.94 5.24 8.98
N THR A 29 2.71 5.68 7.74
CA THR A 29 1.41 6.23 7.30
C THR A 29 0.41 5.16 6.87
N THR A 30 0.77 3.88 6.96
CA THR A 30 -0.08 2.74 6.63
C THR A 30 -0.13 1.75 7.79
N VAL A 31 -1.23 0.98 7.86
CA VAL A 31 -1.39 -0.15 8.78
C VAL A 31 -0.87 -1.47 8.20
N LEU A 32 -0.45 -1.45 6.93
CA LEU A 32 0.14 -2.61 6.27
C LEU A 32 1.56 -2.85 6.80
N GLU A 33 1.96 -4.11 6.85
CA GLU A 33 3.36 -4.43 7.05
C GLU A 33 4.11 -4.06 5.76
N THR A 34 5.10 -3.18 5.91
CA THR A 34 5.99 -2.76 4.83
C THR A 34 7.41 -3.11 5.22
N ALA A 35 8.33 -3.18 4.28
CA ALA A 35 9.77 -3.28 4.54
C ALA A 35 10.50 -2.64 3.37
N VAL A 36 11.27 -1.59 3.64
CA VAL A 36 12.07 -0.89 2.62
C VAL A 36 13.55 -1.07 2.91
N ARG A 37 14.30 -1.50 1.91
CA ARG A 37 15.75 -1.68 1.95
C ARG A 37 16.39 -0.73 0.94
N PRO A 38 17.04 0.36 1.37
CA PRO A 38 17.73 1.27 0.49
C PRO A 38 19.12 0.71 0.12
N HIS A 39 19.16 -0.36 -0.69
CA HIS A 39 20.40 -0.92 -1.23
C HIS A 39 20.89 -0.09 -2.44
N GLU A 40 21.72 -0.66 -3.32
CA GLU A 40 22.10 0.02 -4.58
C GLU A 40 20.85 0.37 -5.39
N GLU A 41 19.96 -0.60 -5.57
CA GLU A 41 18.56 -0.42 -5.93
C GLU A 41 17.70 -0.45 -4.66
N VAL A 42 16.65 0.35 -4.61
CA VAL A 42 15.71 0.31 -3.48
C VAL A 42 14.80 -0.90 -3.63
N GLU A 43 14.77 -1.76 -2.62
CA GLU A 43 13.85 -2.88 -2.55
C GLU A 43 12.71 -2.57 -1.57
N ILE A 44 11.48 -2.86 -1.97
CA ILE A 44 10.29 -2.70 -1.13
C ILE A 44 9.58 -4.03 -1.09
N THR A 45 9.11 -4.43 0.10
CA THR A 45 8.10 -5.47 0.29
C THR A 45 6.89 -4.87 0.99
N VAL A 46 5.70 -5.12 0.46
CA VAL A 46 4.43 -4.80 1.10
C VAL A 46 3.66 -6.11 1.31
N THR A 47 3.30 -6.39 2.55
CA THR A 47 2.53 -7.58 2.90
C THR A 47 1.07 -7.18 3.15
N VAL A 48 0.16 -7.73 2.33
CA VAL A 48 -1.28 -7.55 2.49
C VAL A 48 -1.95 -8.88 2.84
N PRO A 49 -3.05 -8.90 3.61
CA PRO A 49 -3.79 -10.14 3.81
C PRO A 49 -4.35 -10.69 2.49
N SER A 50 -4.43 -12.01 2.37
CA SER A 50 -5.29 -12.62 1.34
C SER A 50 -6.75 -12.26 1.60
N LEU A 51 -7.59 -12.29 0.55
CA LEU A 51 -9.01 -11.95 0.68
C LEU A 51 -9.72 -12.78 1.76
N ASP A 52 -9.51 -14.10 1.79
CA ASP A 52 -10.09 -14.98 2.81
C ASP A 52 -9.60 -14.64 4.23
N ALA A 53 -8.30 -14.37 4.40
CA ALA A 53 -7.76 -13.99 5.71
C ALA A 53 -8.32 -12.63 6.21
N ALA A 54 -8.59 -11.72 5.28
CA ALA A 54 -9.13 -10.39 5.56
C ALA A 54 -10.60 -10.42 5.98
N VAL A 55 -11.38 -11.39 5.49
CA VAL A 55 -12.80 -11.55 5.80
C VAL A 55 -12.99 -12.08 7.22
N ALA A 56 -14.00 -11.54 7.90
CA ALA A 56 -14.41 -11.94 9.24
C ALA A 56 -15.64 -12.86 9.18
N GLY A 57 -15.62 -13.92 10.01
CA GLY A 57 -16.81 -14.74 10.26
C GLY A 57 -17.21 -15.73 9.15
N GLU A 58 -16.63 -15.63 7.96
CA GLU A 58 -16.90 -16.53 6.84
C GLU A 58 -15.66 -16.82 5.98
N THR A 59 -15.77 -17.86 5.16
CA THR A 59 -14.72 -18.26 4.19
C THR A 59 -15.12 -17.79 2.81
N VAL A 60 -14.17 -17.23 2.09
CA VAL A 60 -14.34 -16.82 0.69
C VAL A 60 -14.13 -18.04 -0.20
N ALA A 61 -15.06 -18.29 -1.12
CA ALA A 61 -14.93 -19.40 -2.06
C ALA A 61 -13.67 -19.22 -2.93
N ASP A 62 -12.94 -20.32 -3.18
CA ASP A 62 -11.67 -20.31 -3.90
C ASP A 62 -11.75 -19.57 -5.24
N VAL A 63 -12.82 -19.81 -6.02
CA VAL A 63 -13.05 -19.13 -7.31
C VAL A 63 -13.12 -17.60 -7.19
N VAL A 64 -13.66 -17.08 -6.09
CA VAL A 64 -13.74 -15.65 -5.82
C VAL A 64 -12.38 -15.12 -5.39
N ALA A 65 -11.69 -15.83 -4.49
CA ALA A 65 -10.35 -15.46 -4.04
C ALA A 65 -9.33 -15.45 -5.19
N ASP A 66 -9.43 -16.40 -6.12
CA ASP A 66 -8.56 -16.52 -7.28
C ASP A 66 -8.81 -15.39 -8.29
N GLY A 67 -10.06 -15.17 -8.69
CA GLY A 67 -10.39 -14.08 -9.63
C GLY A 67 -10.09 -12.69 -9.05
N TRP A 68 -10.25 -12.51 -7.74
CA TRP A 68 -9.85 -11.30 -7.04
C TRP A 68 -8.33 -11.11 -7.08
N PHE A 69 -7.56 -12.16 -6.78
CA PHE A 69 -6.10 -12.10 -6.79
C PHE A 69 -5.55 -11.79 -8.19
N GLU A 70 -6.05 -12.46 -9.23
CA GLU A 70 -5.67 -12.17 -10.62
C GLU A 70 -5.94 -10.71 -11.00
N THR A 71 -7.06 -10.15 -10.52
CA THR A 71 -7.40 -8.74 -10.74
C THR A 71 -6.44 -7.80 -10.00
N LEU A 72 -6.10 -8.12 -8.75
CA LEU A 72 -5.12 -7.36 -7.97
C LEU A 72 -3.76 -7.35 -8.69
N GLU A 73 -3.25 -8.51 -9.10
CA GLU A 73 -1.97 -8.63 -9.81
C GLU A 73 -1.94 -7.79 -11.09
N ARG A 74 -3.00 -7.86 -11.91
CA ARG A 74 -3.11 -7.08 -13.14
C ARG A 74 -3.12 -5.57 -12.91
N ARG A 75 -3.73 -5.11 -11.82
CA ARG A 75 -3.70 -3.68 -11.45
C ARG A 75 -2.34 -3.28 -10.92
N LEU A 76 -1.71 -4.12 -10.09
CA LEU A 76 -0.38 -3.84 -9.54
C LEU A 76 0.70 -3.77 -10.62
N ALA A 77 0.55 -4.49 -11.74
CA ALA A 77 1.46 -4.38 -12.88
C ALA A 77 1.65 -2.93 -13.40
N ASP A 78 0.72 -2.03 -13.09
CA ASP A 78 0.75 -0.63 -13.48
C ASP A 78 1.35 0.33 -12.43
N ALA A 79 1.85 -0.20 -11.31
CA ALA A 79 2.27 0.58 -10.14
C ALA A 79 3.41 1.59 -10.41
N TYR A 80 4.34 1.30 -11.31
CA TYR A 80 5.44 2.23 -11.62
C TYR A 80 4.98 3.57 -12.23
N ARG A 81 3.71 3.69 -12.66
CA ARG A 81 3.16 4.97 -13.15
C ARG A 81 3.09 6.07 -12.09
N VAL A 82 3.17 5.74 -10.80
CA VAL A 82 3.17 6.72 -9.70
C VAL A 82 4.56 7.08 -9.19
N ALA A 83 5.61 6.40 -9.67
CA ALA A 83 6.99 6.64 -9.28
C ALA A 83 7.73 7.48 -10.35
N SER A 84 8.78 8.19 -9.93
CA SER A 84 9.71 8.87 -10.84
C SER A 84 10.81 7.93 -11.36
N GLY A 85 11.11 6.87 -10.61
CA GLY A 85 12.10 5.84 -10.94
C GLY A 85 11.59 4.76 -11.89
N GLU A 86 12.53 3.90 -12.30
CA GLU A 86 12.27 2.78 -13.22
C GLU A 86 12.68 1.45 -12.56
N GLY A 87 12.01 0.36 -12.94
CA GLY A 87 12.26 -1.00 -12.46
C GLY A 87 11.55 -2.03 -13.34
N GLU A 88 11.82 -3.32 -13.12
CA GLU A 88 11.33 -4.41 -13.97
C GLU A 88 9.82 -4.74 -13.81
N GLY A 89 9.12 -4.05 -12.90
CA GLY A 89 7.73 -4.34 -12.56
C GLY A 89 7.60 -5.05 -11.20
N PRO A 90 6.43 -4.98 -10.54
CA PRO A 90 6.26 -5.66 -9.26
C PRO A 90 6.21 -7.16 -9.41
N THR A 91 6.81 -7.86 -8.44
CA THR A 91 6.57 -9.29 -8.23
C THR A 91 5.49 -9.46 -7.18
N VAL A 92 4.43 -10.22 -7.48
CA VAL A 92 3.32 -10.49 -6.56
C VAL A 92 3.29 -11.97 -6.22
N GLU A 93 3.53 -12.31 -4.95
CA GLU A 93 3.51 -13.69 -4.48
C GLU A 93 2.32 -13.94 -3.55
N ARG A 94 1.49 -14.93 -3.87
CA ARG A 94 0.35 -15.34 -3.03
C ARG A 94 0.73 -16.49 -2.11
N GLY A 95 0.61 -16.25 -0.81
CA GLY A 95 0.56 -17.28 0.22
C GLY A 95 -0.88 -17.61 0.64
N ALA A 96 -1.01 -18.54 1.59
CA ALA A 96 -2.32 -18.98 2.08
C ALA A 96 -3.08 -17.88 2.85
N ARG A 97 -2.37 -17.00 3.56
CA ARG A 97 -2.97 -15.96 4.40
C ARG A 97 -2.57 -14.53 4.02
N GLU A 98 -1.51 -14.39 3.24
CA GLU A 98 -0.88 -13.12 2.92
C GLU A 98 -0.40 -13.12 1.48
N ILE A 99 -0.29 -11.93 0.90
CA ILE A 99 0.25 -11.66 -0.42
C ILE A 99 1.40 -10.67 -0.24
N ARG A 100 2.54 -10.97 -0.85
CA ARG A 100 3.74 -10.14 -0.80
C ARG A 100 3.94 -9.49 -2.15
N VAL A 101 3.89 -8.15 -2.17
CA VAL A 101 4.18 -7.34 -3.34
C VAL A 101 5.58 -6.78 -3.20
N ARG A 102 6.45 -7.03 -4.17
CA ARG A 102 7.83 -6.55 -4.16
C ARG A 102 8.14 -5.65 -5.33
N PHE A 103 8.95 -4.64 -5.07
CA PHE A 103 9.50 -3.72 -6.05
C PHE A 103 11.02 -3.64 -5.87
N ALA A 104 11.72 -3.49 -6.98
CA ALA A 104 13.14 -3.12 -7.02
C ALA A 104 13.27 -1.97 -8.03
N TYR A 105 13.92 -0.87 -7.65
CA TYR A 105 14.01 0.29 -8.54
C TYR A 105 15.16 1.24 -8.19
N ASP A 106 15.58 1.98 -9.20
CA ASP A 106 16.45 3.15 -9.07
C ASP A 106 15.64 4.43 -9.21
N SER A 107 15.89 5.41 -8.34
CA SER A 107 15.19 6.69 -8.39
C SER A 107 16.04 7.84 -7.88
N PRO A 108 15.91 9.05 -8.48
CA PRO A 108 16.46 10.28 -7.91
C PRO A 108 15.71 10.76 -6.65
N ARG A 109 14.55 10.17 -6.34
CA ARG A 109 13.71 10.50 -5.16
C ARG A 109 13.28 9.20 -4.46
N PRO A 110 14.22 8.41 -3.94
CA PRO A 110 13.97 7.04 -3.51
C PRO A 110 12.89 6.93 -2.44
N ALA A 111 12.92 7.76 -1.39
CA ALA A 111 11.93 7.73 -0.32
C ALA A 111 10.52 8.17 -0.77
N ALA A 112 10.43 9.20 -1.61
CA ALA A 112 9.13 9.68 -2.11
C ALA A 112 8.46 8.65 -3.03
N ASP A 113 9.25 8.04 -3.92
CA ASP A 113 8.77 6.98 -4.81
C ASP A 113 8.39 5.72 -4.01
N ALA A 114 9.14 5.36 -2.95
CA ALA A 114 8.77 4.24 -2.09
C ALA A 114 7.40 4.44 -1.46
N LYS A 115 7.17 5.63 -0.90
CA LYS A 115 5.89 5.98 -0.31
C LYS A 115 4.77 5.88 -1.35
N ALA A 116 4.97 6.45 -2.53
CA ALA A 116 3.99 6.42 -3.60
C ALA A 116 3.66 4.98 -4.05
N LEU A 117 4.66 4.12 -4.21
CA LEU A 117 4.48 2.71 -4.58
C LEU A 117 3.73 1.93 -3.50
N ILE A 118 4.07 2.13 -2.22
CA ILE A 118 3.38 1.47 -1.10
C ILE A 118 1.91 1.93 -1.02
N GLU A 119 1.64 3.23 -1.14
CA GLU A 119 0.28 3.78 -1.14
C GLU A 119 -0.53 3.31 -2.35
N TYR A 120 0.13 3.09 -3.50
CA TYR A 120 -0.50 2.48 -4.65
C TYR A 120 -0.94 1.04 -4.37
N VAL A 121 -0.11 0.24 -3.69
CA VAL A 121 -0.49 -1.11 -3.25
C VAL A 121 -1.68 -1.05 -2.30
N GLU A 122 -1.63 -0.18 -1.29
CA GLU A 122 -2.73 0.01 -0.33
C GLU A 122 -4.03 0.38 -1.04
N GLY A 123 -4.00 1.40 -1.88
CA GLY A 123 -5.15 1.88 -2.63
C GLY A 123 -5.72 0.79 -3.54
N THR A 124 -4.86 0.07 -4.24
CA THR A 124 -5.28 -1.03 -5.14
C THR A 124 -5.92 -2.17 -4.35
N TYR A 125 -5.35 -2.53 -3.19
CA TYR A 125 -5.90 -3.55 -2.30
C TYR A 125 -7.29 -3.15 -1.79
N VAL A 126 -7.45 -1.92 -1.29
CA VAL A 126 -8.75 -1.39 -0.80
C VAL A 126 -9.78 -1.34 -1.91
N GLN A 127 -9.42 -0.85 -3.10
CA GLN A 127 -10.29 -0.84 -4.28
C GLN A 127 -10.66 -2.22 -4.79
N GLY A 128 -9.90 -3.26 -4.41
CA GLY A 128 -10.19 -4.65 -4.72
C GLY A 128 -11.18 -5.29 -3.75
N LEU A 129 -11.43 -4.72 -2.57
CA LEU A 129 -12.30 -5.32 -1.58
C LEU A 129 -13.75 -5.44 -2.10
N ILE A 130 -14.37 -6.58 -1.85
CA ILE A 130 -15.68 -6.96 -2.38
C ILE A 130 -16.78 -6.48 -1.42
N PRO A 131 -17.75 -5.66 -1.87
CA PRO A 131 -18.88 -5.26 -1.05
C PRO A 131 -19.69 -6.46 -0.53
N GLY A 132 -20.17 -6.35 0.71
CA GLY A 132 -21.00 -7.37 1.35
C GLY A 132 -20.26 -8.24 2.38
N TYR A 133 -18.92 -8.27 2.33
CA TYR A 133 -18.12 -8.90 3.38
C TYR A 133 -17.83 -7.95 4.55
N GLU A 134 -17.70 -8.53 5.73
CA GLU A 134 -17.11 -7.86 6.88
C GLU A 134 -15.60 -8.09 6.89
N TYR A 135 -14.82 -7.01 7.10
CA TYR A 135 -13.36 -7.04 7.06
C TYR A 135 -12.76 -6.80 8.44
N ARG A 136 -11.69 -7.54 8.74
CA ARG A 136 -10.91 -7.45 9.98
C ARG A 136 -9.45 -7.09 9.73
N GLY A 137 -8.74 -6.79 10.81
CA GLY A 137 -7.31 -6.51 10.78
C GLY A 137 -6.97 -5.32 9.86
N PRO A 138 -5.87 -5.39 9.09
CA PRO A 138 -5.48 -4.30 8.20
C PRO A 138 -6.57 -3.88 7.20
N ALA A 139 -7.27 -4.84 6.60
CA ALA A 139 -8.33 -4.53 5.63
C ALA A 139 -9.49 -3.74 6.24
N GLY A 140 -9.92 -4.13 7.44
CA GLY A 140 -10.96 -3.40 8.18
C GLY A 140 -10.51 -1.99 8.56
N ALA A 141 -9.28 -1.83 9.05
CA ALA A 141 -8.71 -0.54 9.41
C ALA A 141 -8.61 0.42 8.20
N LEU A 142 -8.12 -0.09 7.06
CA LEU A 142 -8.04 0.69 5.82
C LEU A 142 -9.42 1.13 5.32
N LEU A 143 -10.43 0.25 5.40
CA LEU A 143 -11.79 0.58 5.00
C LEU A 143 -12.41 1.66 5.90
N SER A 144 -12.17 1.60 7.21
CA SER A 144 -12.60 2.65 8.15
C SER A 144 -11.93 3.98 7.83
N ALA A 145 -10.61 4.01 7.66
CA ALA A 145 -9.88 5.22 7.30
C ALA A 145 -10.34 5.81 5.94
N ALA A 146 -10.68 4.97 4.97
CA ALA A 146 -11.21 5.42 3.68
C ALA A 146 -12.59 6.07 3.81
N LYS A 147 -13.47 5.54 4.67
CA LYS A 147 -14.80 6.12 4.94
C LYS A 147 -14.68 7.49 5.61
N GLU A 148 -13.85 7.59 6.64
CA GLU A 148 -13.61 8.84 7.38
C GLU A 148 -13.10 9.96 6.45
N ARG A 149 -12.21 9.63 5.51
CA ARG A 149 -11.72 10.60 4.50
C ARG A 149 -12.80 11.02 3.51
N GLY A 150 -13.69 10.10 3.12
CA GLY A 150 -14.82 10.39 2.24
C GLY A 150 -15.85 11.32 2.89
N GLU A 151 -16.08 11.16 4.19
CA GLU A 151 -16.98 12.00 4.99
C GLU A 151 -16.41 13.43 5.12
N GLN A 152 -15.12 13.55 5.44
CA GLN A 152 -14.40 14.84 5.52
C GLN A 152 -14.39 15.65 4.23
N GLY A 153 -14.33 14.97 3.08
CA GLY A 153 -14.43 15.61 1.77
C GLY A 153 -15.85 16.09 1.45
N ALA A 154 -16.88 15.41 1.97
CA ALA A 154 -18.27 15.77 1.74
C ALA A 154 -18.74 16.93 2.64
N GLU A 155 -18.28 17.00 3.89
CA GLU A 155 -18.54 18.13 4.80
C GLU A 155 -17.87 19.42 4.31
N SER A 156 -16.62 19.35 3.83
CA SER A 156 -15.90 20.51 3.26
C SER A 156 -16.56 21.06 1.98
N ALA A 157 -17.31 20.24 1.25
CA ALA A 157 -18.07 20.65 0.07
C ALA A 157 -19.45 21.25 0.40
N GLY A 158 -19.94 21.08 1.63
CA GLY A 158 -21.26 21.55 2.09
C GLY A 158 -21.30 22.98 2.61
N GLU A 159 -20.17 23.57 2.99
CA GLU A 159 -20.08 24.90 3.65
C GLU A 159 -19.87 26.10 2.71
N GLY A 160 -19.87 25.87 1.38
CA GLY A 160 -19.57 26.90 0.38
C GLY A 160 -20.75 27.58 -0.31
N SER A 161 -21.99 27.47 0.20
CA SER A 161 -23.17 27.93 -0.55
C SER A 161 -24.21 28.67 0.28
N GLU A 162 -23.85 29.83 0.84
CA GLU A 162 -24.81 30.91 1.13
C GLU A 162 -24.57 32.08 0.16
N PRO A 163 -25.53 32.42 -0.73
CA PRO A 163 -25.40 33.58 -1.59
C PRO A 163 -25.59 34.87 -0.76
N PRO A 164 -24.83 35.95 -1.03
CA PRO A 164 -25.03 37.22 -0.33
C PRO A 164 -26.39 37.83 -0.70
N VAL A 165 -27.10 38.31 0.33
CA VAL A 165 -28.36 39.08 0.24
C VAL A 165 -28.16 40.49 -0.27
#